data_AF-A0A956DD60-F1
#
_entry.id   AF-A0A956DD60-F1
#
_cell.length_a   1.000
_cell.length_b   1.000
_cell.length_c   1.000
_cell.angle_alpha   90.00
_cell.angle_beta   90.00
_cell.angle_gamma   90.00
#
_symmetry.space_group_name_H-M   'P 1'
#
loop_
_entity.id
_entity.type
_entity.pdbx_description
1 polymer ?
#
loop_
_entity_poly.entity_id
_entity_poly.type
_entity_poly.pdbx_seq_one_letter_code
_entity_poly.pdbx_strand_id
1 'polypeptide(L)'
;LTVYGNLLSSVVVLTTALRVFAKERADVLQRDLLTGLADLDSAAPGMRLWYLAETARAEPEAKAALLAADPTHLTLEDLPSGPTRKALETFLEAFGHRGTREAEIAEPRWREDPTLLFTTLQLHLRGGGELGPLVVEERQRKVREAAEAELAKLVPAPLLPAFRHLLTLVQRFLRLRERLRGSVTEVLGFFRLVALDASRRLALLEPDAGTDGAFYLTLDELHQQLRHPGRATVASRIRQRRRQLERDRALPDPPDTFVGFPPPVSDTREPSADALRGLPASSGVVEGRVRVVRTPLEAAAFERGEILVVGQADVGWSPLFLVAGAVVTDLGGPLSHASIVLREYGVPAVVNVKHGTRVLKTGDRVRLDGDRGEVRLLERASVGDAAGVSA
;
A
#
# COMPACT_ATOMS: atom_id res chain seq x y z
N LEU A 1 17.48 -13.04 -4.15
CA LEU A 1 17.24 -13.37 -5.58
C LEU A 1 16.47 -14.68 -5.78
N THR A 2 16.76 -15.77 -5.06
CA THR A 2 16.12 -17.08 -5.25
C THR A 2 14.60 -17.10 -5.00
N VAL A 3 14.08 -16.44 -3.96
CA VAL A 3 12.64 -16.45 -3.65
C VAL A 3 11.80 -15.78 -4.75
N TYR A 4 12.19 -14.57 -5.20
CA TYR A 4 11.48 -13.84 -6.26
C TYR A 4 11.55 -14.58 -7.60
N GLY A 5 12.72 -15.10 -7.97
CA GLY A 5 12.88 -15.90 -9.19
C GLY A 5 12.05 -17.17 -9.16
N ASN A 6 12.08 -17.93 -8.06
CA ASN A 6 11.28 -19.14 -7.92
C ASN A 6 9.78 -18.86 -7.90
N LEU A 7 9.34 -17.77 -7.26
CA LEU A 7 7.95 -17.35 -7.31
C LEU A 7 7.53 -17.04 -8.74
N LEU A 8 8.28 -16.20 -9.45
CA LEU A 8 7.95 -15.82 -10.82
C LEU A 8 7.89 -17.05 -11.74
N SER A 9 8.91 -17.91 -11.70
CA SER A 9 8.95 -19.13 -12.51
C SER A 9 7.78 -20.05 -12.19
N SER A 10 7.51 -20.33 -10.91
CA SER A 10 6.41 -21.23 -10.52
C SER A 10 5.03 -20.66 -10.88
N VAL A 11 4.82 -19.35 -10.73
CA VAL A 11 3.60 -18.67 -11.17
C VAL A 11 3.44 -18.78 -12.67
N VAL A 12 4.48 -18.50 -13.46
CA VAL A 12 4.41 -18.56 -14.93
C VAL A 12 4.06 -19.98 -15.40
N VAL A 13 4.67 -20.99 -14.79
CA VAL A 13 4.32 -22.40 -15.07
C VAL A 13 2.86 -22.67 -14.69
N LEU A 14 2.41 -22.22 -13.52
CA LEU A 14 1.01 -22.38 -13.09
C LEU A 14 0.04 -21.68 -14.04
N THR A 15 0.27 -20.41 -14.41
CA THR A 15 -0.56 -19.65 -15.36
C THR A 15 -0.65 -20.37 -16.70
N THR A 16 0.50 -20.82 -17.23
CA THR A 16 0.56 -21.52 -18.51
C THR A 16 -0.24 -22.81 -18.47
N ALA A 17 -0.08 -23.58 -17.39
CA ALA A 17 -0.80 -24.83 -17.19
C ALA A 17 -2.32 -24.57 -17.05
N LEU A 18 -2.73 -23.55 -16.28
CA LEU A 18 -4.13 -23.18 -16.13
C LEU A 18 -4.75 -22.72 -17.46
N ARG A 19 -4.03 -22.01 -18.33
CA ARG A 19 -4.54 -21.62 -19.65
C ARG A 19 -4.86 -22.81 -20.54
N VAL A 20 -4.14 -23.92 -20.40
CA VAL A 20 -4.42 -25.16 -21.14
C VAL A 20 -5.74 -25.79 -20.67
N PHE A 21 -5.98 -25.87 -19.35
CA PHE A 21 -7.13 -26.63 -18.80
C PHE A 21 -8.37 -25.77 -18.48
N ALA A 22 -8.20 -24.52 -18.08
CA ALA A 22 -9.27 -23.59 -17.67
C ALA A 22 -9.60 -22.52 -18.72
N LYS A 23 -8.80 -22.40 -19.79
CA LYS A 23 -9.01 -21.46 -20.91
C LYS A 23 -9.30 -20.04 -20.43
N GLU A 24 -10.46 -19.48 -20.77
CA GLU A 24 -10.90 -18.12 -20.42
C GLU A 24 -10.99 -17.89 -18.90
N ARG A 25 -11.13 -18.95 -18.10
CA ARG A 25 -11.16 -18.84 -16.63
C ARG A 25 -9.79 -18.93 -15.97
N ALA A 26 -8.71 -19.08 -16.73
CA ALA A 26 -7.38 -19.32 -16.17
C ALA A 26 -6.92 -18.19 -15.22
N ASP A 27 -7.15 -16.93 -15.57
CA ASP A 27 -6.70 -15.79 -14.78
C ASP A 27 -7.52 -15.65 -13.48
N VAL A 28 -8.85 -15.86 -13.56
CA VAL A 28 -9.76 -15.90 -12.41
C VAL A 28 -9.38 -17.04 -11.47
N LEU A 29 -9.21 -18.25 -12.01
CA LEU A 29 -8.85 -19.43 -11.25
C LEU A 29 -7.47 -19.27 -10.60
N GLN A 30 -6.48 -18.71 -11.29
CA GLN A 30 -5.17 -18.40 -10.72
C GLN A 30 -5.29 -17.46 -9.53
N ARG A 31 -6.03 -16.35 -9.67
CA ARG A 31 -6.22 -15.37 -8.60
C ARG A 31 -6.84 -16.02 -7.37
N ASP A 32 -7.91 -16.80 -7.56
CA ASP A 32 -8.65 -17.41 -6.46
C ASP A 32 -7.82 -18.51 -5.75
N LEU A 33 -7.00 -19.27 -6.49
CA LEU A 33 -6.03 -20.23 -5.93
C LEU A 33 -4.93 -19.58 -5.05
N LEU A 34 -4.70 -18.27 -5.24
CA LEU A 34 -3.70 -17.48 -4.51
C LEU A 34 -4.34 -16.51 -3.51
N THR A 35 -5.59 -16.76 -3.12
CA THR A 35 -6.36 -15.98 -2.15
C THR A 35 -6.42 -16.68 -0.80
N GLY A 36 -6.57 -15.91 0.28
CA GLY A 36 -6.80 -16.42 1.64
C GLY A 36 -5.66 -17.27 2.18
N LEU A 37 -4.41 -16.99 1.77
CA LEU A 37 -3.26 -17.85 2.05
C LEU A 37 -2.92 -17.98 3.54
N ALA A 38 -3.51 -17.15 4.40
CA ALA A 38 -3.24 -17.06 5.84
C ALA A 38 -1.76 -16.75 6.15
N ASP A 39 -1.49 -16.25 7.35
CA ASP A 39 -0.14 -15.95 7.85
C ASP A 39 0.70 -15.06 6.91
N LEU A 40 0.06 -14.08 6.28
CA LEU A 40 0.74 -13.07 5.48
C LEU A 40 1.08 -11.86 6.35
N ASP A 41 2.37 -11.74 6.69
CA ASP A 41 2.92 -10.70 7.57
C ASP A 41 2.46 -9.28 7.23
N SER A 42 2.17 -9.02 5.96
CA SER A 42 1.83 -7.68 5.49
C SER A 42 0.34 -7.37 5.46
N ALA A 43 -0.50 -8.39 5.65
CA ALA A 43 -1.90 -8.21 6.01
C ALA A 43 -2.08 -8.00 7.53
N ALA A 44 -1.09 -8.33 8.35
CA ALA A 44 -1.18 -8.21 9.80
C ALA A 44 -1.44 -6.78 10.34
N PRO A 45 -0.86 -5.70 9.78
CA PRO A 45 -1.04 -4.35 10.33
C PRO A 45 -2.51 -3.90 10.34
N GLY A 46 -3.22 -4.02 9.21
CA GLY A 46 -4.64 -3.66 9.16
C GLY A 46 -5.48 -4.45 10.16
N MET A 47 -5.28 -5.78 10.25
CA MET A 47 -6.02 -6.62 11.19
C MET A 47 -5.77 -6.22 12.64
N ARG A 48 -4.53 -5.88 13.00
CA ARG A 48 -4.21 -5.42 14.37
C ARG A 48 -4.80 -4.06 14.70
N LEU A 49 -4.86 -3.13 13.73
CA LEU A 49 -5.53 -1.85 13.93
C LEU A 49 -7.02 -2.03 14.19
N TRP A 50 -7.67 -2.99 13.53
CA TRP A 50 -9.06 -3.34 13.82
C TRP A 50 -9.24 -3.77 15.28
N TYR A 51 -8.42 -4.71 15.78
CA TYR A 51 -8.47 -5.14 17.19
C TYR A 51 -8.11 -4.02 18.18
N LEU A 52 -7.21 -3.11 17.79
CA LEU A 52 -6.90 -1.92 18.57
C LEU A 52 -8.13 -1.02 18.67
N ALA A 53 -8.87 -0.83 17.58
CA ALA A 53 -10.14 -0.10 17.61
C ALA A 53 -11.18 -0.79 18.52
N GLU A 54 -11.29 -2.12 18.53
CA GLU A 54 -12.12 -2.84 19.50
C GLU A 54 -11.71 -2.55 20.96
N THR A 55 -10.40 -2.58 21.22
CA THR A 55 -9.85 -2.25 22.55
C THR A 55 -10.24 -0.84 22.96
N ALA A 56 -10.08 0.13 22.05
CA ALA A 56 -10.49 1.51 22.26
C ALA A 56 -12.01 1.65 22.47
N ARG A 57 -12.86 0.88 21.78
CA ARG A 57 -14.31 0.91 22.03
C ARG A 57 -14.69 0.50 23.45
N ALA A 58 -13.93 -0.42 24.05
CA ALA A 58 -14.12 -0.85 25.43
C ALA A 58 -13.56 0.15 26.47
N GLU A 59 -12.83 1.19 26.04
CA GLU A 59 -12.18 2.18 26.90
C GLU A 59 -12.70 3.60 26.58
N PRO A 60 -13.77 4.07 27.25
CA PRO A 60 -14.49 5.31 26.88
C PRO A 60 -13.61 6.56 26.79
N GLU A 61 -12.64 6.71 27.71
CA GLU A 61 -11.73 7.86 27.74
C GLU A 61 -10.81 7.87 26.51
N ALA A 62 -10.21 6.72 26.18
CA ALA A 62 -9.35 6.58 25.00
C ALA A 62 -10.15 6.77 23.70
N LYS A 63 -11.38 6.22 23.61
CA LYS A 63 -12.28 6.44 22.49
C LYS A 63 -12.60 7.92 22.29
N ALA A 64 -12.94 8.62 23.38
CA ALA A 64 -13.27 10.04 23.33
C ALA A 64 -12.06 10.88 22.88
N ALA A 65 -10.87 10.60 23.42
CA ALA A 65 -9.63 11.26 23.00
C ALA A 65 -9.34 11.04 21.51
N LEU A 66 -9.45 9.80 21.03
CA LEU A 66 -9.24 9.46 19.62
C LEU A 66 -10.21 10.16 18.68
N LEU A 67 -11.49 10.30 19.06
CA LEU A 67 -12.52 10.86 18.19
C LEU A 67 -12.58 12.39 18.18
N ALA A 68 -12.12 13.04 19.26
CA ALA A 68 -12.19 14.50 19.41
C ALA A 68 -11.05 15.25 18.70
N ALA A 69 -9.91 14.60 18.48
CA ALA A 69 -8.73 15.23 17.90
C ALA A 69 -8.62 15.03 16.38
N ASP A 70 -7.90 15.93 15.73
CA ASP A 70 -7.48 15.78 14.34
C ASP A 70 -6.45 14.64 14.23
N PRO A 71 -6.68 13.61 13.39
CA PRO A 71 -5.73 12.51 13.24
C PRO A 71 -4.33 12.93 12.77
N THR A 72 -4.17 14.11 12.14
CA THR A 72 -2.86 14.60 11.67
C THR A 72 -1.97 15.14 12.80
N HIS A 73 -2.55 15.40 13.96
CA HIS A 73 -1.87 15.95 15.13
C HIS A 73 -1.76 14.97 16.29
N LEU A 74 -2.45 13.84 16.21
CA LEU A 74 -2.43 12.82 17.25
C LEU A 74 -1.07 12.11 17.30
N THR A 75 -0.56 11.95 18.52
CA THR A 75 0.57 11.07 18.84
C THR A 75 0.16 10.03 19.87
N LEU A 76 1.09 9.12 20.17
CA LEU A 76 0.87 8.11 21.21
C LEU A 76 0.67 8.74 22.59
N GLU A 77 1.36 9.85 22.87
CA GLU A 77 1.37 10.52 24.16
C GLU A 77 0.02 11.18 24.50
N ASP A 78 -0.78 11.52 23.49
CA ASP A 78 -2.11 12.12 23.64
C ASP A 78 -3.14 11.12 24.18
N LEU A 79 -2.86 9.82 24.11
CA LEU A 79 -3.76 8.80 24.64
C LEU A 79 -3.59 8.64 26.16
N PRO A 80 -4.71 8.50 26.91
CA PRO A 80 -4.63 8.21 28.33
C PRO A 80 -3.90 6.89 28.58
N SER A 81 -3.26 6.79 29.74
CA SER A 81 -2.61 5.56 30.17
C SER A 81 -3.66 4.45 30.32
N GLY A 82 -3.54 3.40 29.53
CA GLY A 82 -4.51 2.30 29.54
C GLY A 82 -4.25 1.24 28.47
N PRO A 83 -5.16 0.25 28.34
CA PRO A 83 -5.04 -0.83 27.37
C PRO A 83 -4.85 -0.35 25.92
N THR A 84 -5.57 0.70 25.51
CA THR A 84 -5.49 1.23 24.14
C THR A 84 -4.11 1.79 23.83
N ARG A 85 -3.56 2.62 24.71
CA ARG A 85 -2.21 3.19 24.55
C ARG A 85 -1.16 2.10 24.49
N LYS A 86 -1.22 1.11 25.39
CA LYS A 86 -0.30 -0.04 25.40
C LYS A 86 -0.41 -0.88 24.12
N ALA A 87 -1.62 -1.07 23.60
CA ALA A 87 -1.83 -1.77 22.34
C ALA A 87 -1.23 -1.01 21.15
N LEU A 88 -1.34 0.32 21.13
CA LEU A 88 -0.70 1.17 20.11
C LEU A 88 0.83 1.16 20.23
N GLU A 89 1.38 1.20 21.44
CA GLU A 89 2.81 1.02 21.70
C GLU A 89 3.31 -0.30 21.09
N THR A 90 2.66 -1.41 21.43
CA THR A 90 3.02 -2.74 20.90
C THR A 90 2.86 -2.80 19.36
N PHE A 91 1.87 -2.10 18.81
CA PHE A 91 1.71 -1.98 17.36
C PHE A 91 2.89 -1.24 16.71
N LEU A 92 3.28 -0.08 17.26
CA LEU A 92 4.38 0.74 16.75
C LEU A 92 5.75 0.09 16.96
N GLU A 93 5.92 -0.75 17.98
CA GLU A 93 7.10 -1.61 18.13
C GLU A 93 7.20 -2.61 16.97
N ALA A 94 6.12 -3.31 16.66
CA ALA A 94 6.10 -4.36 15.64
C ALA A 94 6.09 -3.80 14.20
N PHE A 95 5.39 -2.69 13.95
CA PHE A 95 5.13 -2.20 12.58
C PHE A 95 5.52 -0.74 12.36
N GLY A 96 5.95 0.00 13.38
CA GLY A 96 6.24 1.43 13.27
C GLY A 96 7.39 1.79 12.31
N HIS A 97 8.17 0.80 11.86
CA HIS A 97 9.20 0.95 10.81
C HIS A 97 8.62 1.01 9.39
N ARG A 98 7.35 0.67 9.19
CA ARG A 98 6.64 0.73 7.91
C ARG A 98 6.09 2.15 7.68
N GLY A 99 5.69 2.45 6.46
CA GLY A 99 5.13 3.74 6.05
C GLY A 99 4.81 3.74 4.56
N THR A 100 4.20 4.80 4.07
CA THR A 100 4.01 4.96 2.61
C THR A 100 5.36 5.16 1.93
N ARG A 101 5.50 4.63 0.73
CA ARG A 101 6.74 4.65 -0.06
C ARG A 101 7.93 4.08 0.72
N GLU A 102 7.72 2.96 1.41
CA GLU A 102 8.69 2.34 2.35
C GLU A 102 10.11 2.10 1.78
N ALA A 103 10.23 1.95 0.45
CA ALA A 103 11.51 1.79 -0.24
C ALA A 103 12.34 3.08 -0.29
N GLU A 104 11.69 4.24 -0.25
CA GLU A 104 12.33 5.53 -0.12
C GLU A 104 12.70 5.75 1.35
N ILE A 105 14.00 5.91 1.60
CA ILE A 105 14.54 6.03 2.96
C ILE A 105 14.21 7.43 3.52
N ALA A 106 14.04 8.43 2.64
CA ALA A 106 13.67 9.79 3.01
C ALA A 106 12.21 9.94 3.48
N GLU A 107 11.34 8.96 3.22
CA GLU A 107 9.92 9.03 3.60
C GLU A 107 9.69 8.63 5.07
N PRO A 108 8.85 9.38 5.83
CA PRO A 108 8.51 9.07 7.22
C PRO A 108 7.96 7.66 7.43
N ARG A 109 8.27 7.07 8.57
CA ARG A 109 7.64 5.82 9.03
C ARG A 109 6.47 6.13 9.96
N TRP A 110 5.59 5.16 10.18
CA TRP A 110 4.41 5.30 11.04
C TRP A 110 4.74 5.69 12.49
N ARG A 111 5.95 5.38 12.98
CA ARG A 111 6.41 5.87 14.29
C ARG A 111 6.70 7.37 14.30
N GLU A 112 7.06 7.94 13.16
CA GLU A 112 7.36 9.37 13.00
C GLU A 112 6.11 10.16 12.58
N ASP A 113 5.29 9.59 11.70
CA ASP A 113 4.02 10.13 11.24
C ASP A 113 2.92 9.06 11.34
N PRO A 114 2.17 9.02 12.45
CA PRO A 114 1.09 8.05 12.67
C PRO A 114 -0.25 8.48 12.06
N THR A 115 -0.30 9.54 11.24
CA THR A 115 -1.55 10.12 10.70
C THR A 115 -2.48 9.06 10.08
N LEU A 116 -1.93 8.17 9.25
CA LEU A 116 -2.70 7.09 8.61
C LEU A 116 -3.26 6.09 9.61
N LEU A 117 -2.50 5.79 10.68
CA LEU A 117 -2.95 4.88 11.73
C LEU A 117 -4.13 5.48 12.49
N PHE A 118 -4.01 6.73 12.93
CA PHE A 118 -5.08 7.42 13.67
C PHE A 118 -6.32 7.65 12.82
N THR A 119 -6.13 8.05 11.56
CA THR A 119 -7.24 8.15 10.59
C THR A 119 -8.00 6.83 10.50
N THR A 120 -7.28 5.72 10.31
CA THR A 120 -7.89 4.39 10.20
C THR A 120 -8.58 3.97 11.51
N LEU A 121 -7.97 4.23 12.66
CA LEU A 121 -8.57 3.95 13.97
C LEU A 121 -9.86 4.74 14.18
N GLN A 122 -9.88 6.03 13.87
CA GLN A 122 -11.08 6.85 13.93
C GLN A 122 -12.17 6.31 13.01
N LEU A 123 -11.83 5.88 11.78
CA LEU A 123 -12.78 5.26 10.86
C LEU A 123 -13.36 3.96 11.45
N HIS A 124 -12.54 3.07 12.01
CA HIS A 124 -13.02 1.89 12.73
C HIS A 124 -13.92 2.25 13.91
N LEU A 125 -13.60 3.28 14.69
CA LEU A 125 -14.38 3.71 15.86
C LEU A 125 -15.73 4.37 15.51
N ARG A 126 -15.79 5.15 14.42
CA ARG A 126 -17.01 5.79 13.92
C ARG A 126 -17.96 4.80 13.24
N GLY A 127 -17.43 3.67 12.76
CA GLY A 127 -18.23 2.60 12.16
C GLY A 127 -18.85 1.63 13.15
N GLY A 128 -19.66 0.72 12.62
CA GLY A 128 -20.17 -0.46 13.33
C GLY A 128 -20.66 -1.52 12.34
N GLY A 129 -20.63 -2.79 12.73
CA GLY A 129 -21.12 -3.91 11.92
C GLY A 129 -20.12 -4.48 10.91
N GLU A 130 -18.83 -4.18 11.04
CA GLU A 130 -17.79 -4.73 10.17
C GLU A 130 -17.65 -6.25 10.38
N LEU A 131 -17.38 -6.97 9.29
CA LEU A 131 -16.91 -8.34 9.40
C LEU A 131 -15.53 -8.29 10.04
N GLY A 132 -15.39 -8.88 11.23
CA GLY A 132 -14.10 -8.98 11.89
C GLY A 132 -13.08 -9.70 10.99
N PRO A 133 -11.77 -9.42 11.14
CA PRO A 133 -10.72 -10.01 10.31
C PRO A 133 -10.80 -11.53 10.14
N LEU A 134 -11.21 -12.25 11.19
CA LEU A 134 -11.39 -13.71 11.16
C LEU A 134 -12.48 -14.16 10.18
N VAL A 135 -13.57 -13.40 10.05
CA VAL A 135 -14.66 -13.73 9.14
C VAL A 135 -14.25 -13.47 7.69
N VAL A 136 -13.47 -12.40 7.47
CA VAL A 136 -12.88 -12.10 6.16
C VAL A 136 -11.91 -13.21 5.75
N GLU A 137 -10.99 -13.58 6.63
CA GLU A 137 -10.03 -14.67 6.40
C GLU A 137 -10.73 -16.00 6.07
N GLU A 138 -11.75 -16.37 6.83
CA GLU A 138 -12.58 -17.55 6.58
C GLU A 138 -13.23 -17.51 5.18
N ARG A 139 -13.77 -16.36 4.79
CA ARG A 139 -14.38 -16.18 3.46
C ARG A 139 -13.35 -16.34 2.35
N GLN A 140 -12.17 -15.74 2.49
CA GLN A 140 -11.10 -15.85 1.50
C GLN A 140 -10.56 -17.27 1.41
N ARG A 141 -10.47 -17.98 2.54
CA ARG A 141 -10.11 -19.40 2.55
C ARG A 141 -11.09 -20.25 1.75
N LYS A 142 -12.39 -20.03 1.91
CA LYS A 142 -13.44 -20.74 1.15
C LYS A 142 -13.37 -20.47 -0.36
N VAL A 143 -13.03 -19.25 -0.76
CA VAL A 143 -12.80 -18.90 -2.18
C VAL A 143 -11.68 -19.78 -2.75
N ARG A 144 -10.56 -19.90 -2.04
CA ARG A 144 -9.44 -20.74 -2.46
C ARG A 144 -9.81 -22.22 -2.51
N GLU A 145 -10.46 -22.74 -1.46
CA GLU A 145 -10.89 -24.15 -1.40
C GLU A 145 -11.83 -24.51 -2.56
N ALA A 146 -12.73 -23.59 -2.94
CA ALA A 146 -13.59 -23.76 -4.11
C ALA A 146 -12.78 -23.79 -5.43
N ALA A 147 -11.78 -22.91 -5.56
CA ALA A 147 -10.87 -22.89 -6.71
C ALA A 147 -10.01 -24.16 -6.80
N GLU A 148 -9.54 -24.70 -5.68
CA GLU A 148 -8.82 -25.98 -5.62
C GLU A 148 -9.72 -27.16 -6.04
N ALA A 149 -10.98 -27.15 -5.62
CA ALA A 149 -11.97 -28.15 -6.03
C ALA A 149 -12.31 -28.04 -7.52
N GLU A 150 -12.38 -26.83 -8.07
CA GLU A 150 -12.54 -26.61 -9.52
C GLU A 150 -11.33 -27.12 -10.29
N LEU A 151 -10.10 -26.79 -9.85
CA LEU A 151 -8.87 -27.27 -10.47
C LEU A 151 -8.84 -28.80 -10.57
N ALA A 152 -9.26 -29.49 -9.51
CA ALA A 152 -9.32 -30.95 -9.47
C ALA A 152 -10.31 -31.56 -10.47
N LYS A 153 -11.34 -30.81 -10.90
CA LYS A 153 -12.30 -31.24 -11.93
C LYS A 153 -11.79 -31.00 -13.35
N LEU A 154 -10.96 -29.98 -13.55
CA LEU A 154 -10.44 -29.57 -14.87
C LEU A 154 -9.18 -30.34 -15.27
N VAL A 155 -8.35 -30.73 -14.31
CA VAL A 155 -7.06 -31.38 -14.57
C VAL A 155 -7.23 -32.91 -14.62
N PRO A 156 -6.65 -33.60 -15.62
CA PRO A 156 -6.66 -35.07 -15.68
C PRO A 156 -6.06 -35.71 -14.42
N ALA A 157 -6.68 -36.79 -13.93
CA ALA A 157 -6.30 -37.45 -12.67
C ALA A 157 -4.79 -37.81 -12.57
N PRO A 158 -4.10 -38.29 -13.63
CA PRO A 158 -2.66 -38.58 -13.55
C PRO A 158 -1.79 -37.33 -13.33
N LEU A 159 -2.25 -36.14 -13.75
CA LEU A 159 -1.52 -34.88 -13.64
C LEU A 159 -1.83 -34.13 -12.34
N LEU A 160 -2.94 -34.46 -11.67
CA LEU A 160 -3.41 -33.74 -10.49
C LEU A 160 -2.38 -33.66 -9.34
N PRO A 161 -1.60 -34.71 -9.01
CA PRO A 161 -0.56 -34.62 -7.98
C PRO A 161 0.53 -33.59 -8.33
N ALA A 162 0.93 -33.51 -9.60
CA ALA A 162 1.92 -32.54 -10.05
C ALA A 162 1.38 -31.10 -9.97
N PHE A 163 0.12 -30.88 -10.33
CA PHE A 163 -0.55 -29.58 -10.16
C PHE A 163 -0.66 -29.15 -8.71
N ARG A 164 -1.05 -30.07 -7.82
CA ARG A 164 -1.12 -29.80 -6.37
C ARG A 164 0.26 -29.45 -5.83
N HIS A 165 1.31 -30.18 -6.24
CA HIS A 165 2.67 -29.87 -5.85
C HIS A 165 3.11 -28.47 -6.32
N LEU A 166 2.86 -28.14 -7.60
CA LEU A 166 3.14 -26.82 -8.15
C LEU A 166 2.40 -25.72 -7.40
N LEU A 167 1.11 -25.91 -7.12
CA LEU A 167 0.32 -24.95 -6.34
C LEU A 167 0.91 -24.73 -4.95
N THR A 168 1.24 -25.80 -4.23
CA THR A 168 1.92 -25.71 -2.92
C THR A 168 3.23 -24.94 -3.01
N LEU A 169 4.03 -25.14 -4.07
CA LEU A 169 5.25 -24.37 -4.29
C LEU A 169 4.96 -22.88 -4.51
N VAL A 170 4.00 -22.54 -5.37
CA VAL A 170 3.62 -21.14 -5.64
C VAL A 170 3.17 -20.45 -4.35
N GLN A 171 2.24 -21.07 -3.61
CA GLN A 171 1.72 -20.53 -2.35
C GLN A 171 2.84 -20.37 -1.31
N ARG A 172 3.75 -21.35 -1.20
CA ARG A 172 4.91 -21.25 -0.31
C ARG A 172 5.83 -20.09 -0.69
N PHE A 173 6.19 -19.96 -1.97
CA PHE A 173 7.09 -18.88 -2.41
C PHE A 173 6.44 -17.50 -2.30
N LEU A 174 5.11 -17.41 -2.43
CA LEU A 174 4.38 -16.16 -2.20
C LEU A 174 4.49 -15.73 -0.73
N ARG A 175 4.23 -16.64 0.22
CA ARG A 175 4.42 -16.36 1.67
C ARG A 175 5.87 -15.98 1.98
N LEU A 176 6.85 -16.73 1.45
CA LEU A 176 8.27 -16.42 1.65
C LEU A 176 8.67 -15.06 1.08
N ARG A 177 8.11 -14.66 -0.07
CA ARG A 177 8.37 -13.35 -0.66
C ARG A 177 7.86 -12.24 0.25
N GLU A 178 6.68 -12.43 0.83
CA GLU A 178 6.06 -11.44 1.73
C GLU A 178 6.83 -11.30 3.03
N ARG A 179 7.29 -12.41 3.61
CA ARG A 179 8.22 -12.39 4.76
C ARG A 179 9.52 -11.67 4.44
N LEU A 180 10.14 -12.01 3.31
CA LEU A 180 11.37 -11.36 2.85
C LEU A 180 11.17 -9.85 2.63
N ARG A 181 10.02 -9.44 2.08
CA ARG A 181 9.67 -8.03 1.91
C ARG A 181 9.57 -7.31 3.26
N GLY A 182 8.95 -7.94 4.26
CA GLY A 182 8.92 -7.46 5.64
C GLY A 182 10.32 -7.19 6.19
N SER A 183 11.21 -8.19 6.12
CA SER A 183 12.60 -8.05 6.61
C SER A 183 13.39 -6.97 5.87
N VAL A 184 13.22 -6.84 4.54
CA VAL A 184 13.86 -5.76 3.77
C VAL A 184 13.38 -4.39 4.25
N THR A 185 12.08 -4.25 4.51
CA THR A 185 11.50 -2.99 4.96
C THR A 185 12.00 -2.59 6.35
N GLU A 186 12.16 -3.56 7.25
CA GLU A 186 12.76 -3.34 8.57
C GLU A 186 14.21 -2.83 8.47
N VAL A 187 15.03 -3.42 7.59
CA VAL A 187 16.41 -2.96 7.33
C VAL A 187 16.42 -1.53 6.76
N LEU A 188 15.50 -1.21 5.84
CA LEU A 188 15.37 0.16 5.32
C LEU A 188 14.93 1.15 6.42
N GLY A 189 14.08 0.71 7.36
CA GLY A 189 13.76 1.46 8.56
C GLY A 189 15.00 1.75 9.41
N PHE A 190 15.88 0.77 9.59
CA PHE A 190 17.15 0.97 10.29
C PHE A 190 18.06 1.99 9.56
N PHE A 191 18.19 1.90 8.24
CA PHE A 191 18.97 2.90 7.47
C PHE A 191 18.41 4.31 7.62
N ARG A 192 17.08 4.45 7.69
CA ARG A 192 16.46 5.74 7.96
C ARG A 192 16.83 6.30 9.32
N LEU A 193 16.83 5.49 10.39
CA LEU A 193 17.27 5.93 11.72
C LEU A 193 18.71 6.45 11.71
N VAL A 194 19.60 5.76 10.99
CA VAL A 194 21.00 6.20 10.82
C VAL A 194 21.08 7.51 10.05
N ALA A 195 20.29 7.67 8.98
CA ALA A 195 20.26 8.90 8.19
C ALA A 195 19.69 10.11 8.98
N LEU A 196 18.71 9.87 9.85
CA LEU A 196 18.17 10.90 10.74
C LEU A 196 19.18 11.33 11.80
N ASP A 197 19.90 10.38 12.44
CA ASP A 197 20.97 10.73 13.37
C ASP A 197 22.12 11.47 12.66
N ALA A 198 22.46 11.06 11.44
CA ALA A 198 23.44 11.77 10.62
C ALA A 198 22.96 13.20 10.29
N SER A 199 21.68 13.39 9.95
CA SER A 199 21.10 14.72 9.70
C SER A 199 21.13 15.58 10.97
N ARG A 200 20.80 15.02 12.13
CA ARG A 200 20.89 15.72 13.43
C ARG A 200 22.31 16.19 13.72
N ARG A 201 23.32 15.32 13.51
CA ARG A 201 24.74 15.69 13.68
C ARG A 201 25.17 16.73 12.66
N LEU A 202 24.70 16.63 11.42
CA LEU A 202 24.99 17.59 10.37
C LEU A 202 24.42 18.97 10.72
N ALA A 203 23.18 19.05 11.20
CA ALA A 203 22.56 20.31 11.63
C ALA A 203 23.29 20.99 12.81
N LEU A 204 23.97 20.21 13.67
CA LEU A 204 24.82 20.77 14.74
C LEU A 204 26.11 21.41 14.18
N LEU A 205 26.63 20.87 13.08
CA LEU A 205 27.85 21.37 12.42
C LEU A 205 27.54 22.53 11.47
N GLU A 206 26.41 22.45 10.77
CA GLU A 206 25.96 23.38 9.75
C GLU A 206 24.43 23.52 9.82
N PRO A 207 23.91 24.47 10.63
CA PRO A 207 22.47 24.62 10.87
C PRO A 207 21.63 24.78 9.60
N ASP A 208 22.20 25.41 8.57
CA ASP A 208 21.55 25.62 7.27
C ASP A 208 21.32 24.34 6.46
N ALA A 209 21.84 23.18 6.90
CA ALA A 209 21.60 21.89 6.28
C ALA A 209 20.19 21.33 6.55
N GLY A 210 19.49 21.82 7.58
CA GLY A 210 18.16 21.35 7.95
C GLY A 210 18.14 19.99 8.67
N THR A 211 16.94 19.54 9.04
CA THR A 211 16.71 18.32 9.83
C THR A 211 16.77 17.03 9.02
N ASP A 212 16.76 17.13 7.69
CA ASP A 212 16.68 16.06 6.70
C ASP A 212 17.88 16.09 5.73
N GLY A 213 18.92 16.86 6.06
CA GLY A 213 20.05 17.14 5.18
C GLY A 213 20.78 15.91 4.64
N ALA A 214 20.87 14.81 5.40
CA ALA A 214 21.55 13.61 4.97
C ALA A 214 20.91 12.95 3.74
N PHE A 215 19.59 13.11 3.54
CA PHE A 215 18.88 12.53 2.39
C PHE A 215 19.21 13.21 1.06
N TYR A 216 19.88 14.36 1.09
CA TYR A 216 20.31 15.10 -0.10
C TYR A 216 21.81 14.99 -0.35
N LEU A 217 22.53 14.15 0.39
CA LEU A 217 23.97 13.95 0.24
C LEU A 217 24.27 12.52 -0.23
N THR A 218 25.35 12.36 -1.00
CA THR A 218 25.89 11.03 -1.23
C THR A 218 26.55 10.51 0.06
N LEU A 219 26.75 9.19 0.15
CA LEU A 219 27.41 8.60 1.32
C LEU A 219 28.82 9.18 1.54
N ASP A 220 29.57 9.43 0.47
CA ASP A 220 30.91 10.02 0.55
C ASP A 220 30.90 11.46 1.07
N GLU A 221 29.96 12.28 0.59
CA GLU A 221 29.79 13.66 1.05
C GLU A 221 29.40 13.72 2.53
N LEU A 222 28.45 12.87 2.94
CA LEU A 222 28.02 12.77 4.32
C LEU A 222 29.18 12.32 5.23
N HIS A 223 29.92 11.31 4.80
CA HIS A 223 31.07 10.78 5.53
C HIS A 223 32.21 11.80 5.65
N GLN A 224 32.52 12.52 4.57
CA GLN A 224 33.52 13.57 4.55
C GLN A 224 33.15 14.69 5.53
N GLN A 225 31.90 15.14 5.51
CA GLN A 225 31.45 16.24 6.36
C GLN A 225 31.42 15.87 7.84
N LEU A 226 31.03 14.63 8.17
CA LEU A 226 31.01 14.16 9.56
C LEU A 226 32.41 13.87 10.12
N ARG A 227 33.38 13.46 9.29
CA ARG A 227 34.76 13.19 9.74
C ARG A 227 35.67 14.41 9.73
N HIS A 228 35.46 15.32 8.80
CA HIS A 228 36.31 16.49 8.60
C HIS A 228 35.46 17.77 8.50
N PRO A 229 34.75 18.14 9.59
CA PRO A 229 33.89 19.31 9.59
C PRO A 229 34.67 20.58 9.23
N GLY A 230 34.02 21.49 8.50
CA GLY A 230 34.59 22.80 8.15
C GLY A 230 35.49 22.84 6.92
N ARG A 231 35.76 21.70 6.25
CA ARG A 231 36.51 21.69 4.96
C ARG A 231 35.69 22.20 3.78
N ALA A 232 34.37 22.01 3.82
CA ALA A 232 33.43 22.50 2.83
C ALA A 232 32.04 22.70 3.47
N THR A 233 31.24 23.61 2.91
CA THR A 233 29.82 23.76 3.23
C THR A 233 28.99 22.82 2.36
N VAL A 234 28.06 22.09 2.96
CA VAL A 234 27.14 21.21 2.23
C VAL A 234 25.72 21.78 2.12
N ALA A 235 25.37 22.82 2.90
CA ALA A 235 24.03 23.40 2.89
C ALA A 235 23.62 23.95 1.52
N SER A 236 24.54 24.59 0.78
CA SER A 236 24.25 25.06 -0.58
C SER A 236 23.88 23.91 -1.53
N ARG A 237 24.59 22.78 -1.43
CA ARG A 237 24.34 21.56 -2.21
C ARG A 237 23.02 20.90 -1.83
N ILE A 238 22.72 20.83 -0.53
CA ILE A 238 21.43 20.32 -0.03
C ILE A 238 20.27 21.15 -0.60
N ARG A 239 20.35 22.49 -0.51
CA ARG A 239 19.33 23.39 -1.09
C ARG A 239 19.16 23.19 -2.59
N GLN A 240 20.26 23.04 -3.33
CA GLN A 240 20.23 22.77 -4.76
C GLN A 240 19.53 21.45 -5.07
N ARG A 241 19.86 20.36 -4.36
CA ARG A 241 19.28 19.04 -4.59
C ARG A 241 17.83 18.94 -4.14
N ARG A 242 17.42 19.68 -3.11
CA ARG A 242 16.00 19.83 -2.74
C ARG A 242 15.18 20.45 -3.87
N ARG A 243 15.65 21.56 -4.44
CA ARG A 243 15.01 22.20 -5.61
C ARG A 243 15.06 21.34 -6.87
N GLN A 244 16.07 20.48 -7.01
CA GLN A 244 16.11 19.50 -8.09
C GLN A 244 15.02 18.45 -7.90
N LEU A 245 14.90 17.87 -6.71
CA LEU A 245 13.87 16.88 -6.39
C LEU A 245 12.44 17.43 -6.58
N GLU A 246 12.18 18.67 -6.17
CA GLU A 246 10.88 19.33 -6.41
C GLU A 246 10.55 19.42 -7.90
N ARG A 247 11.54 19.76 -8.73
CA ARG A 247 11.38 19.80 -10.21
C ARG A 247 11.18 18.40 -10.78
N ASP A 248 11.94 17.42 -10.31
CA ASP A 248 11.87 16.03 -10.79
C ASP A 248 10.52 15.39 -10.45
N ARG A 249 9.94 15.71 -9.30
CA ARG A 249 8.59 15.26 -8.90
C ARG A 249 7.46 15.81 -9.80
N ALA A 250 7.70 16.93 -10.48
CA ALA A 250 6.74 17.51 -11.42
C ALA A 250 6.84 16.89 -12.83
N LEU A 251 7.88 16.09 -13.10
CA LEU A 251 8.02 15.37 -14.35
C LEU A 251 7.09 14.15 -14.38
N PRO A 252 6.63 13.73 -15.57
CA PRO A 252 5.94 12.46 -15.71
C PRO A 252 6.84 11.30 -15.29
N ASP A 253 6.23 10.21 -14.80
CA ASP A 253 6.96 8.98 -14.52
C ASP A 253 7.70 8.49 -15.77
N PRO A 254 8.93 7.95 -15.61
CA PRO A 254 9.66 7.36 -16.72
C PRO A 254 8.91 6.16 -17.31
N PRO A 255 9.18 5.77 -18.57
CA PRO A 255 8.56 4.59 -19.15
C PRO A 255 8.99 3.31 -18.42
N ASP A 256 8.15 2.28 -18.48
CA ASP A 256 8.38 0.97 -17.83
C ASP A 256 9.76 0.36 -18.20
N THR A 257 10.26 0.64 -19.40
CA THR A 257 11.59 0.24 -19.86
C THR A 257 12.28 1.34 -20.66
N PHE A 258 13.57 1.56 -20.38
CA PHE A 258 14.44 2.47 -21.14
C PHE A 258 15.90 2.04 -21.00
N VAL A 259 16.77 2.55 -21.88
CA VAL A 259 18.22 2.33 -21.83
C VAL A 259 18.90 3.68 -21.68
N GLY A 260 19.79 3.81 -20.70
CA GLY A 260 20.47 5.07 -20.40
C GLY A 260 19.55 6.04 -19.68
N PHE A 261 19.26 7.19 -20.29
CA PHE A 261 18.37 8.19 -19.72
C PHE A 261 16.92 7.96 -20.16
N PRO A 262 15.93 8.24 -19.29
CA PRO A 262 14.53 8.11 -19.68
C PRO A 262 14.24 9.09 -20.83
N PRO A 263 13.63 8.61 -21.93
CA PRO A 263 13.23 9.51 -23.02
C PRO A 263 12.17 10.50 -22.51
N PRO A 264 12.02 11.67 -23.15
CA PRO A 264 10.91 12.57 -22.86
C PRO A 264 9.59 11.82 -23.04
N VAL A 265 8.81 11.71 -21.96
CA VAL A 265 7.50 11.06 -22.02
C VAL A 265 6.47 12.11 -22.42
N SER A 266 6.00 12.05 -23.67
CA SER A 266 4.75 12.71 -24.06
C SER A 266 3.62 11.71 -23.94
N ASP A 267 2.84 11.83 -22.88
CA ASP A 267 1.66 11.00 -22.65
C ASP A 267 0.56 11.44 -23.65
N THR A 268 0.56 10.84 -24.85
CA THR A 268 -0.25 11.29 -26.01
C THR A 268 -1.61 10.59 -26.12
N ARG A 269 -1.89 9.62 -25.26
CA ARG A 269 -3.20 8.97 -25.24
C ARG A 269 -4.12 9.76 -24.33
N GLU A 270 -5.11 10.42 -24.92
CA GLU A 270 -6.24 10.92 -24.14
C GLU A 270 -6.92 9.72 -23.48
N PRO A 271 -6.97 9.68 -22.13
CA PRO A 271 -7.69 8.64 -21.45
C PRO A 271 -9.16 8.69 -21.86
N SER A 272 -9.77 7.53 -22.10
CA SER A 272 -11.23 7.47 -22.20
C SER A 272 -11.83 8.03 -20.91
N ALA A 273 -12.59 9.11 -21.01
CA ALA A 273 -13.12 9.82 -19.84
C ALA A 273 -14.11 8.96 -19.03
N ASP A 274 -14.71 7.95 -19.66
CA ASP A 274 -15.85 7.20 -19.12
C ASP A 274 -15.46 5.83 -18.54
N ALA A 275 -14.31 5.26 -18.94
CA ALA A 275 -13.87 3.96 -18.45
C ALA A 275 -12.35 3.80 -18.45
N LEU A 276 -11.83 3.33 -17.33
CA LEU A 276 -10.45 2.92 -17.16
C LEU A 276 -10.35 1.39 -17.18
N ARG A 277 -9.31 0.87 -17.81
CA ARG A 277 -8.98 -0.55 -17.81
C ARG A 277 -7.63 -0.75 -17.16
N GLY A 278 -7.57 -1.73 -16.26
CA GLY A 278 -6.37 -2.16 -15.58
C GLY A 278 -6.30 -3.68 -15.51
N LEU A 279 -5.60 -4.18 -14.50
CA LEU A 279 -5.45 -5.59 -14.22
C LEU A 279 -6.33 -5.97 -13.01
N PRO A 280 -7.09 -7.07 -13.10
CA PRO A 280 -7.84 -7.57 -11.96
C PRO A 280 -6.87 -7.99 -10.85
N ALA A 281 -7.02 -7.42 -9.65
CA ALA A 281 -6.16 -7.71 -8.51
C ALA A 281 -6.91 -8.48 -7.42
N SER A 282 -8.14 -8.07 -7.12
CA SER A 282 -9.00 -8.70 -6.11
C SER A 282 -10.45 -8.64 -6.58
N SER A 283 -11.18 -9.74 -6.41
CA SER A 283 -12.51 -9.95 -6.98
C SER A 283 -13.59 -9.08 -6.33
N GLY A 284 -14.70 -8.90 -7.05
CA GLY A 284 -15.87 -8.20 -6.56
C GLY A 284 -16.24 -6.97 -7.39
N VAL A 285 -17.50 -6.59 -7.28
CA VAL A 285 -18.08 -5.44 -7.99
C VAL A 285 -18.69 -4.50 -6.96
N VAL A 286 -18.23 -3.25 -6.96
CA VAL A 286 -18.67 -2.22 -6.00
C VAL A 286 -18.91 -0.92 -6.74
N GLU A 287 -19.93 -0.19 -6.30
CA GLU A 287 -20.11 1.22 -6.65
C GLU A 287 -19.80 2.09 -5.44
N GLY A 288 -19.13 3.21 -5.65
CA GLY A 288 -18.75 4.09 -4.55
C GLY A 288 -18.25 5.45 -5.04
N ARG A 289 -18.11 6.38 -4.09
CA ARG A 289 -17.47 7.68 -4.33
C ARG A 289 -15.96 7.51 -4.33
N VAL A 290 -15.29 8.18 -5.25
CA VAL A 290 -13.84 8.19 -5.37
C VAL A 290 -13.24 9.13 -4.34
N ARG A 291 -12.17 8.68 -3.70
CA ARG A 291 -11.22 9.53 -2.99
C ARG A 291 -9.84 9.34 -3.62
N VAL A 292 -9.35 10.38 -4.28
CA VAL A 292 -7.96 10.39 -4.77
C VAL A 292 -7.06 10.82 -3.62
N VAL A 293 -6.13 9.96 -3.23
CA VAL A 293 -5.20 10.21 -2.13
C VAL A 293 -3.77 10.09 -2.63
N ARG A 294 -2.98 11.14 -2.46
CA ARG A 294 -1.56 11.19 -2.84
C ARG A 294 -0.63 11.18 -1.65
N THR A 295 -1.11 11.62 -0.49
CA THR A 295 -0.32 11.75 0.74
C THR A 295 -1.07 11.18 1.94
N PRO A 296 -0.35 10.76 3.00
CA PRO A 296 -0.96 10.42 4.29
C PRO A 296 -1.90 11.48 4.85
N LEU A 297 -1.60 12.76 4.61
CA LEU A 297 -2.40 13.88 5.08
C LEU A 297 -3.76 13.96 4.36
N GLU A 298 -3.77 13.78 3.04
CA GLU A 298 -5.02 13.71 2.25
C GLU A 298 -5.91 12.54 2.67
N ALA A 299 -5.33 11.47 3.22
CA ALA A 299 -6.09 10.35 3.74
C ALA A 299 -6.92 10.68 4.98
N ALA A 300 -6.60 11.73 5.74
CA ALA A 300 -7.40 12.14 6.89
C ALA A 300 -8.87 12.47 6.53
N ALA A 301 -9.10 12.89 5.28
CA ALA A 301 -10.43 13.16 4.72
C ALA A 301 -11.10 11.95 4.06
N PHE A 302 -10.49 10.76 4.12
CA PHE A 302 -11.05 9.53 3.56
C PHE A 302 -12.24 9.06 4.40
N GLU A 303 -13.33 8.68 3.74
CA GLU A 303 -14.52 8.14 4.39
C GLU A 303 -14.67 6.64 4.16
N ARG A 304 -15.28 5.94 5.12
CA ARG A 304 -15.51 4.49 4.98
C ARG A 304 -16.34 4.20 3.72
N GLY A 305 -15.94 3.17 2.99
CA GLY A 305 -16.65 2.69 1.80
C GLY A 305 -16.34 3.48 0.53
N GLU A 306 -15.55 4.56 0.60
CA GLU A 306 -15.04 5.23 -0.58
C GLU A 306 -14.10 4.31 -1.37
N ILE A 307 -13.99 4.58 -2.67
CA ILE A 307 -13.06 3.94 -3.58
C ILE A 307 -11.74 4.70 -3.51
N LEU A 308 -10.74 4.08 -2.89
CA LEU A 308 -9.41 4.64 -2.72
C LEU A 308 -8.66 4.61 -4.05
N VAL A 309 -8.28 5.77 -4.57
CA VAL A 309 -7.50 5.92 -5.80
C VAL A 309 -6.13 6.50 -5.46
N VAL A 310 -5.07 5.72 -5.68
CA VAL A 310 -3.68 6.11 -5.36
C VAL A 310 -2.75 5.85 -6.55
N GLY A 311 -1.64 6.57 -6.66
CA GLY A 311 -0.69 6.35 -7.75
C GLY A 311 -0.01 4.98 -7.65
N GLN A 312 0.53 4.69 -6.47
CA GLN A 312 1.11 3.40 -6.13
C GLN A 312 0.70 3.02 -4.71
N ALA A 313 0.25 1.78 -4.55
CA ALA A 313 -0.05 1.19 -3.26
C ALA A 313 1.08 0.28 -2.78
N ASP A 314 1.45 0.43 -1.50
CA ASP A 314 2.37 -0.43 -0.74
C ASP A 314 1.75 -0.75 0.64
N VAL A 315 2.51 -1.38 1.54
CA VAL A 315 2.00 -1.76 2.88
C VAL A 315 1.57 -0.52 3.68
N GLY A 316 2.18 0.63 3.42
CA GLY A 316 1.89 1.90 4.08
C GLY A 316 0.42 2.29 4.00
N TRP A 317 -0.27 1.87 2.93
CA TRP A 317 -1.69 2.10 2.70
C TRP A 317 -2.59 0.99 3.24
N SER A 318 -2.02 -0.14 3.71
CA SER A 318 -2.79 -1.30 4.18
C SER A 318 -3.80 -0.99 5.29
N PRO A 319 -3.57 -0.05 6.24
CA PRO A 319 -4.59 0.37 7.19
C PRO A 319 -5.90 0.81 6.51
N LEU A 320 -5.82 1.62 5.44
CA LEU A 320 -7.00 2.12 4.75
C LEU A 320 -7.72 1.07 3.91
N PHE A 321 -7.03 0.00 3.49
CA PHE A 321 -7.67 -1.01 2.64
C PHE A 321 -8.86 -1.67 3.32
N LEU A 322 -8.80 -1.91 4.64
CA LEU A 322 -9.91 -2.53 5.38
C LEU A 322 -11.17 -1.66 5.48
N VAL A 323 -11.02 -0.34 5.35
CA VAL A 323 -12.15 0.61 5.41
C VAL A 323 -12.57 1.10 4.02
N ALA A 324 -11.78 0.83 2.98
CA ALA A 324 -12.09 1.16 1.60
C ALA A 324 -13.16 0.21 1.02
N GLY A 325 -14.07 0.77 0.21
CA GLY A 325 -15.04 -0.04 -0.53
C GLY A 325 -14.40 -0.79 -1.70
N ALA A 326 -13.39 -0.18 -2.32
CA ALA A 326 -12.53 -0.79 -3.32
C ALA A 326 -11.23 0.04 -3.48
N VAL A 327 -10.23 -0.52 -4.18
CA VAL A 327 -8.96 0.16 -4.44
C VAL A 327 -8.62 0.20 -5.93
N VAL A 328 -8.18 1.37 -6.40
CA VAL A 328 -7.66 1.61 -7.75
C VAL A 328 -6.24 2.14 -7.67
N THR A 329 -5.33 1.57 -8.46
CA THR A 329 -3.94 2.06 -8.53
C THR A 329 -3.45 2.30 -9.95
N ASP A 330 -2.69 3.38 -10.16
CA ASP A 330 -2.10 3.69 -11.47
C ASP A 330 -0.99 2.70 -11.82
N LEU A 331 -0.22 2.28 -10.82
CA LEU A 331 0.88 1.32 -10.91
C LEU A 331 0.61 0.10 -10.04
N GLY A 332 1.10 -1.06 -10.49
CA GLY A 332 1.00 -2.31 -9.76
C GLY A 332 0.86 -3.51 -10.67
N GLY A 333 0.81 -4.69 -10.09
CA GLY A 333 0.53 -5.92 -10.82
C GLY A 333 -0.31 -6.87 -9.96
N PRO A 334 -0.91 -7.92 -10.54
CA PRO A 334 -1.76 -8.85 -9.79
C PRO A 334 -1.02 -9.55 -8.65
N LEU A 335 0.30 -9.71 -8.79
CA LEU A 335 1.18 -10.29 -7.78
C LEU A 335 1.93 -9.24 -6.98
N SER A 336 1.64 -7.94 -7.16
CA SER A 336 2.25 -6.91 -6.33
C SER A 336 1.85 -7.09 -4.87
N HIS A 337 2.58 -6.39 -4.02
CA HIS A 337 2.36 -6.41 -2.60
C HIS A 337 0.92 -6.00 -2.22
N ALA A 338 0.48 -4.83 -2.68
CA ALA A 338 -0.87 -4.33 -2.42
C ALA A 338 -1.96 -5.30 -2.91
N SER A 339 -1.80 -5.87 -4.11
CA SER A 339 -2.77 -6.83 -4.67
C SER A 339 -2.94 -8.08 -3.81
N ILE A 340 -1.85 -8.57 -3.20
CA ILE A 340 -1.93 -9.71 -2.27
C ILE A 340 -2.71 -9.31 -1.02
N VAL A 341 -2.36 -8.18 -0.39
CA VAL A 341 -3.03 -7.71 0.82
C VAL A 341 -4.53 -7.47 0.58
N LEU A 342 -4.89 -6.87 -0.55
CA LEU A 342 -6.29 -6.60 -0.92
C LEU A 342 -7.10 -7.90 -1.08
N ARG A 343 -6.50 -8.97 -1.63
CA ARG A 343 -7.15 -10.29 -1.70
C ARG A 343 -7.35 -10.91 -0.34
N GLU A 344 -6.36 -10.82 0.55
CA GLU A 344 -6.49 -11.33 1.92
C GLU A 344 -7.58 -10.59 2.70
N TYR A 345 -7.73 -9.28 2.44
CA TYR A 345 -8.80 -8.48 3.02
C TYR A 345 -10.14 -8.63 2.30
N GLY A 346 -10.19 -9.32 1.16
CA GLY A 346 -11.41 -9.44 0.35
C GLY A 346 -11.93 -8.13 -0.20
N VAL A 347 -11.05 -7.14 -0.38
CA VAL A 347 -11.38 -5.80 -0.88
C VAL A 347 -11.23 -5.78 -2.40
N PRO A 348 -12.28 -5.47 -3.17
CA PRO A 348 -12.21 -5.44 -4.63
C PRO A 348 -11.17 -4.45 -5.14
N ALA A 349 -10.41 -4.83 -6.17
CA ALA A 349 -9.32 -3.98 -6.64
C ALA A 349 -8.97 -4.13 -8.12
N VAL A 350 -8.67 -2.99 -8.75
CA VAL A 350 -8.13 -2.88 -10.11
C VAL A 350 -6.83 -2.10 -10.04
N VAL A 351 -5.73 -2.71 -10.46
CA VAL A 351 -4.40 -2.08 -10.44
C VAL A 351 -3.91 -1.79 -11.84
N ASN A 352 -2.87 -0.98 -11.97
CA ASN A 352 -2.25 -0.67 -13.27
C ASN A 352 -3.23 0.01 -14.26
N VAL A 353 -4.11 0.90 -13.78
CA VAL A 353 -5.01 1.69 -14.65
C VAL A 353 -4.30 2.83 -15.38
N LYS A 354 -2.99 3.00 -15.12
CA LYS A 354 -2.07 3.98 -15.73
C LYS A 354 -2.33 5.44 -15.38
N HIS A 355 -3.57 5.92 -15.44
CA HIS A 355 -3.91 7.35 -15.28
C HIS A 355 -5.10 7.61 -14.35
N GLY A 356 -5.46 6.67 -13.48
CA GLY A 356 -6.57 6.78 -12.54
C GLY A 356 -6.50 8.02 -11.65
N THR A 357 -5.34 8.34 -11.06
CA THR A 357 -5.20 9.55 -10.21
C THR A 357 -5.27 10.87 -11.00
N ARG A 358 -5.13 10.82 -12.33
CA ARG A 358 -5.25 11.99 -13.21
C ARG A 358 -6.68 12.16 -13.72
N VAL A 359 -7.33 11.06 -14.10
CA VAL A 359 -8.66 11.01 -14.74
C VAL A 359 -9.80 11.09 -13.73
N LEU A 360 -9.72 10.34 -12.64
CA LEU A 360 -10.73 10.35 -11.60
C LEU A 360 -10.50 11.53 -10.66
N LYS A 361 -11.58 12.14 -10.20
CA LYS A 361 -11.56 13.23 -9.22
C LYS A 361 -12.25 12.78 -7.93
N THR A 362 -11.77 13.29 -6.81
CA THR A 362 -12.46 13.09 -5.52
C THR A 362 -13.91 13.55 -5.63
N GLY A 363 -14.83 12.71 -5.17
CA GLY A 363 -16.28 12.91 -5.29
C GLY A 363 -16.94 12.21 -6.48
N ASP A 364 -16.19 11.83 -7.52
CA ASP A 364 -16.72 11.07 -8.67
C ASP A 364 -17.37 9.78 -8.17
N ARG A 365 -18.50 9.38 -8.77
CA ARG A 365 -19.10 8.06 -8.49
C ARG A 365 -18.70 7.10 -9.59
N VAL A 366 -18.14 5.96 -9.20
CA VAL A 366 -17.66 4.94 -10.15
C VAL A 366 -18.19 3.56 -9.80
N ARG A 367 -18.27 2.69 -10.80
CA ARG A 367 -18.43 1.25 -10.66
C ARG A 367 -17.11 0.57 -10.93
N LEU A 368 -16.59 -0.15 -9.95
CA LEU A 368 -15.40 -0.97 -10.07
C LEU A 368 -15.79 -2.43 -10.24
N ASP A 369 -15.18 -3.09 -11.22
CA ASP A 369 -15.26 -4.52 -11.45
C ASP A 369 -13.85 -5.13 -11.35
N GLY A 370 -13.56 -5.69 -10.17
CA GLY A 370 -12.27 -6.30 -9.84
C GLY A 370 -12.04 -7.66 -10.50
N ASP A 371 -13.08 -8.26 -11.09
CA ASP A 371 -12.99 -9.49 -11.86
C ASP A 371 -12.57 -9.21 -13.30
N ARG A 372 -13.08 -8.13 -13.90
CA ARG A 372 -12.80 -7.74 -15.28
C ARG A 372 -11.66 -6.73 -15.41
N GLY A 373 -11.21 -6.13 -14.29
CA GLY A 373 -10.19 -5.09 -14.30
C GLY A 373 -10.71 -3.77 -14.88
N GLU A 374 -11.96 -3.41 -14.61
CA GLU A 374 -12.62 -2.25 -15.22
C GLU A 374 -13.13 -1.26 -14.15
N VAL A 375 -12.95 0.03 -14.40
CA VAL A 375 -13.52 1.11 -13.58
C VAL A 375 -14.33 2.01 -14.50
N ARG A 376 -15.64 2.08 -14.31
CA ARG A 376 -16.55 2.91 -15.10
C ARG A 376 -17.00 4.12 -14.31
N LEU A 377 -16.89 5.29 -14.91
CA LEU A 377 -17.48 6.50 -14.35
C LEU A 377 -19.00 6.45 -14.50
N LEU A 378 -19.71 6.68 -13.40
CA LEU A 378 -21.17 6.77 -13.38
C LEU A 378 -21.64 8.22 -13.31
N GLU A 379 -20.95 9.03 -12.51
CA GLU A 379 -21.29 10.43 -12.26
C GLU A 379 -20.03 11.22 -11.91
N ARG A 380 -19.87 12.42 -12.46
CA ARG A 380 -18.78 13.33 -12.07
C ARG A 380 -19.13 14.07 -10.79
N ALA A 381 -18.14 14.35 -9.95
CA ALA A 381 -18.28 15.24 -8.81
C ALA A 381 -18.84 16.60 -9.26
N SER A 382 -19.81 17.14 -8.52
CA SER A 382 -20.25 18.50 -8.73
C SER A 382 -19.19 19.48 -8.20
N VAL A 383 -19.14 20.71 -8.72
CA VAL A 383 -18.12 21.72 -8.34
C VAL A 383 -18.13 22.02 -6.82
N GLY A 384 -19.22 21.73 -6.11
CA GLY A 384 -19.31 21.87 -4.65
C GLY A 384 -18.72 20.72 -3.83
N ASP A 385 -18.66 19.50 -4.39
CA ASP A 385 -18.19 18.30 -3.67
C ASP A 385 -16.65 18.25 -3.56
N ALA A 386 -15.94 18.94 -4.46
CA ALA A 386 -14.48 19.03 -4.45
C ALA A 386 -13.93 20.02 -3.37
N ALA A 387 -14.78 20.90 -2.83
CA ALA A 387 -14.38 22.01 -1.96
C ALA A 387 -14.22 21.63 -0.48
N GLY A 388 -14.58 20.41 -0.06
CA GLY A 388 -14.41 19.94 1.32
C GLY A 388 -12.96 19.65 1.76
N VAL A 389 -11.95 20.04 0.97
CA VAL A 389 -10.53 19.67 1.14
C VAL A 389 -9.62 20.91 1.22
N SER A 390 -10.13 22.05 1.65
CA SER A 390 -9.30 23.23 1.94
C SER A 390 -9.79 23.94 3.19
N ALA A 391 -9.31 23.51 4.34
CA ALA A 391 -9.05 24.35 5.50
C ALA A 391 -7.94 23.70 6.33
#